data_AF-A0A0P1FIU0-F1
#
_entry.id   AF-A0A0P1FIU0-F1
#
_cell.length_a   1.000
_cell.length_b   1.000
_cell.length_c   1.000
_cell.angle_alpha   90.00
_cell.angle_beta   90.00
_cell.angle_gamma   90.00
#
_symmetry.space_group_name_H-M   'P 1'
#
loop_
_entity.id
_entity.type
_entity.pdbx_description
1 polymer ?
#
loop_
_entity_poly.entity_id
_entity_poly.type
_entity_poly.pdbx_seq_one_letter_code
_entity_poly.pdbx_strand_id
1 'polypeptide(L)'
;MIRIRYQTENKPSESGRSIEAHEDGLDPIRVEALAFDWDGGDLRHLGCLMAKLGLDLATAIRVFLNGQPERFNYLDCYEVPLEHTARVALLDCLHKKISCGFYLPDPNIGLGPVREEAGYWLARQSEDRKQGQQGRWVFDETRLETISDVAPRPILIAPKARPKSSLLRTLFEPIWLHS
;
A
#
# COMPACT_ATOMS: atom_id res chain seq x y z
N MET A 1 31.57 61.70 17.23
CA MET A 1 32.54 60.59 17.33
C MET A 1 31.96 59.39 16.59
N ILE A 2 32.64 58.93 15.55
CA ILE A 2 32.21 57.88 14.61
C ILE A 2 32.63 56.49 15.15
N ARG A 3 31.75 55.48 15.13
CA ARG A 3 32.07 54.14 14.56
C ARG A 3 30.86 53.20 14.48
N ILE A 4 30.64 52.73 13.25
CA ILE A 4 29.71 51.70 12.76
C ILE A 4 30.23 50.30 13.15
N ARG A 5 29.34 49.32 13.44
CA ARG A 5 29.50 47.91 13.00
C ARG A 5 28.15 47.19 12.78
N TYR A 6 27.90 46.91 11.49
CA TYR A 6 27.27 45.77 10.80
C TYR A 6 26.13 44.90 11.38
N GLN A 7 25.20 44.64 10.45
CA GLN A 7 24.14 43.61 10.40
C GLN A 7 24.65 42.16 10.25
N THR A 8 23.66 41.25 10.32
CA THR A 8 23.54 39.85 9.84
C THR A 8 23.85 38.81 10.92
N GLU A 9 22.99 37.82 11.21
CA GLU A 9 22.25 36.94 10.29
C GLU A 9 20.84 36.58 10.81
N ASN A 10 19.88 36.61 9.88
CA ASN A 10 18.56 36.02 10.03
C ASN A 10 18.71 34.49 10.11
N LYS A 11 18.27 33.90 11.23
CA LYS A 11 17.98 32.47 11.32
C LYS A 11 16.83 32.13 10.37
N PRO A 12 16.98 31.19 9.41
CA PRO A 12 15.82 30.62 8.77
C PRO A 12 15.11 29.70 9.78
N SER A 13 13.84 30.00 10.02
CA SER A 13 12.90 29.19 10.80
C SER A 13 12.79 27.79 10.19
N GLU A 14 13.26 26.78 10.91
CA GLU A 14 12.87 25.40 10.72
C GLU A 14 11.39 25.26 11.09
N SER A 15 10.54 25.20 10.07
CA SER A 15 9.17 24.74 10.18
C SER A 15 8.73 24.15 8.84
N GLY A 16 9.62 23.34 8.25
CA GLY A 16 9.20 22.29 7.33
C GLY A 16 8.65 21.17 8.19
N ARG A 17 7.32 21.10 8.31
CA ARG A 17 6.67 19.94 8.93
C ARG A 17 6.91 18.77 7.98
N SER A 18 7.99 18.04 8.20
CA SER A 18 8.16 16.70 7.65
C SER A 18 6.93 15.92 8.05
N ILE A 19 6.10 15.52 7.10
CA ILE A 19 5.17 14.43 7.32
C ILE A 19 6.05 13.19 7.33
N GLU A 20 6.69 12.93 8.47
CA GLU A 20 7.26 11.62 8.74
C GLU A 20 6.06 10.69 8.75
N ALA A 21 6.03 9.74 7.82
CA ALA A 21 5.08 8.66 7.83
C ALA A 21 5.21 7.99 9.20
N HIS A 22 4.15 8.08 10.00
CA HIS A 22 4.11 7.50 11.33
C HIS A 22 4.00 5.98 11.16
N GLU A 23 5.13 5.30 10.94
CA GLU A 23 5.21 3.85 10.70
C GLU A 23 4.69 3.02 11.89
N ASP A 24 4.65 3.61 13.09
CA ASP A 24 4.35 2.89 14.34
C ASP A 24 2.88 2.46 14.53
N GLY A 25 1.91 3.04 13.80
CA GLY A 25 0.48 2.83 14.07
C GLY A 25 -0.15 1.60 13.41
N LEU A 26 0.41 1.14 12.29
CA LEU A 26 -0.21 0.12 11.42
C LEU A 26 0.34 -1.28 11.64
N ASP A 27 1.55 -1.40 12.18
CA ASP A 27 2.15 -2.69 12.53
C ASP A 27 1.29 -3.49 13.52
N PRO A 28 0.74 -2.93 14.63
CA PRO A 28 -0.09 -3.72 15.54
C PRO A 28 -1.39 -4.21 14.91
N ILE A 29 -2.03 -3.39 14.05
CA ILE A 29 -3.28 -3.77 13.36
C ILE A 29 -2.99 -4.89 12.35
N ARG A 30 -1.87 -4.77 11.62
CA ARG A 30 -1.43 -5.78 10.66
C ARG A 30 -1.13 -7.09 11.36
N VAL A 31 -0.33 -7.07 12.42
CA VAL A 31 0.01 -8.25 13.23
C VAL A 31 -1.25 -8.91 13.76
N GLU A 32 -2.19 -8.14 14.30
CA GLU A 32 -3.46 -8.65 14.81
C GLU A 32 -4.32 -9.29 13.71
N ALA A 33 -4.45 -8.65 12.54
CA ALA A 33 -5.22 -9.20 11.42
C ALA A 33 -4.60 -10.51 10.88
N LEU A 34 -3.27 -10.58 10.82
CA LEU A 34 -2.55 -11.77 10.37
C LEU A 34 -2.66 -12.94 11.36
N ALA A 35 -2.67 -12.64 12.66
CA ALA A 35 -2.78 -13.61 13.74
C ALA A 35 -4.23 -13.98 14.09
N PHE A 36 -5.23 -13.42 13.39
CA PHE A 36 -6.64 -13.65 13.71
C PHE A 36 -7.02 -15.13 13.60
N ASP A 37 -7.68 -15.64 14.64
CA ASP A 37 -8.24 -16.99 14.67
C ASP A 37 -9.56 -17.05 13.89
N TRP A 38 -9.51 -17.64 12.70
CA TRP A 38 -10.68 -17.80 11.84
C TRP A 38 -11.72 -18.78 12.37
N ASP A 39 -11.35 -19.72 13.25
CA ASP A 39 -12.23 -20.77 13.74
C ASP A 39 -12.95 -20.38 15.04
N GLY A 40 -12.32 -19.57 15.90
CA GLY A 40 -12.89 -19.13 17.19
C GLY A 40 -13.10 -17.63 17.37
N GLY A 41 -12.54 -16.79 16.49
CA GLY A 41 -12.58 -15.32 16.63
C GLY A 41 -13.90 -14.67 16.18
N ASP A 42 -14.16 -13.44 16.67
CA ASP A 42 -15.29 -12.63 16.18
C ASP A 42 -14.98 -12.06 14.78
N LEU A 43 -15.60 -12.62 13.75
CA LEU A 43 -15.41 -12.19 12.37
C LEU A 43 -15.81 -10.72 12.12
N ARG A 44 -16.68 -10.14 12.95
CA ARG A 44 -17.01 -8.70 12.87
C ARG A 44 -15.81 -7.85 13.27
N HIS A 45 -15.05 -8.30 14.27
CA HIS A 45 -13.81 -7.64 14.68
C HIS A 45 -12.79 -7.66 13.55
N LEU A 46 -12.56 -8.82 12.92
CA LEU A 46 -11.68 -8.90 11.75
C LEU A 46 -12.17 -8.00 10.61
N GLY A 47 -13.48 -7.98 10.34
CA GLY A 47 -14.07 -7.07 9.36
C GLY A 47 -13.77 -5.59 9.64
N CYS A 48 -13.82 -5.18 10.91
CA CYS A 48 -13.45 -3.84 11.36
C CYS A 48 -11.95 -3.56 11.20
N LEU A 49 -11.08 -4.51 11.57
CA LEU A 49 -9.63 -4.39 11.35
C LEU A 49 -9.32 -4.18 9.87
N MET A 50 -9.90 -5.02 9.01
CA MET A 50 -9.72 -4.99 7.56
C MET A 50 -10.42 -3.80 6.87
N ALA A 51 -11.16 -2.97 7.59
CA ALA A 51 -11.73 -1.71 7.09
C ALA A 51 -10.86 -0.49 7.40
N LYS A 52 -9.81 -0.63 8.23
CA LYS A 52 -8.91 0.48 8.56
C LYS A 52 -8.05 0.85 7.35
N LEU A 53 -7.86 2.16 7.16
CA LEU A 53 -6.95 2.69 6.14
C LEU A 53 -5.49 2.38 6.53
N GLY A 54 -4.66 2.06 5.54
CA GLY A 54 -3.23 1.83 5.73
C GLY A 54 -2.80 0.36 5.79
N LEU A 55 -3.74 -0.60 5.78
CA LEU A 55 -3.40 -1.99 5.54
C LEU A 55 -2.98 -2.20 4.08
N ASP A 56 -1.87 -2.91 3.88
CA ASP A 56 -1.32 -3.20 2.56
C ASP A 56 -2.02 -4.38 1.89
N LEU A 57 -1.85 -4.47 0.56
CA LEU A 57 -2.44 -5.51 -0.27
C LEU A 57 -1.94 -6.92 0.08
N ALA A 58 -0.66 -7.08 0.44
CA ALA A 58 -0.11 -8.39 0.78
C ALA A 58 -0.74 -8.93 2.06
N THR A 59 -0.94 -8.06 3.06
CA THR A 59 -1.68 -8.39 4.28
C THR A 59 -3.12 -8.79 3.96
N ALA A 60 -3.83 -8.06 3.11
CA ALA A 60 -5.20 -8.39 2.75
C ALA A 60 -5.33 -9.75 2.03
N ILE A 61 -4.43 -10.03 1.08
CA ILE A 61 -4.37 -11.33 0.40
C ILE A 61 -4.05 -12.44 1.40
N ARG A 62 -3.08 -12.24 2.30
CA ARG A 62 -2.74 -13.23 3.33
C ARG A 62 -3.93 -13.53 4.23
N VAL A 63 -4.63 -12.51 4.71
CA VAL A 63 -5.84 -12.68 5.54
C VAL A 63 -6.93 -13.43 4.77
N PHE A 64 -7.16 -13.08 3.49
CA PHE A 64 -8.10 -13.81 2.63
C PHE A 64 -7.74 -15.29 2.52
N LEU A 65 -6.47 -15.62 2.26
CA LEU A 65 -5.99 -17.02 2.15
C LEU A 65 -6.06 -17.77 3.49
N ASN A 66 -5.79 -17.11 4.61
CA ASN A 66 -5.93 -17.71 5.95
C ASN A 66 -7.38 -18.13 6.25
N GLY A 67 -8.37 -17.49 5.61
CA GLY A 67 -9.77 -17.89 5.69
C GLY A 67 -10.13 -19.15 4.91
N GLN A 68 -9.17 -19.81 4.26
CA GLN A 68 -9.33 -21.07 3.51
C GLN A 68 -10.43 -20.99 2.42
N PRO A 69 -10.32 -20.04 1.48
CA PRO A 69 -11.34 -19.82 0.45
C PRO A 69 -11.60 -21.06 -0.41
N GLU A 70 -10.61 -21.94 -0.59
CA GLU A 70 -10.74 -23.21 -1.34
C GLU A 70 -11.88 -24.10 -0.84
N ARG A 71 -12.23 -24.05 0.45
CA ARG A 71 -13.29 -24.87 1.05
C ARG A 71 -14.69 -24.50 0.52
N PHE A 72 -14.86 -23.26 0.07
CA PHE A 72 -16.17 -22.70 -0.29
C PHE A 72 -16.22 -22.18 -1.72
N ASN A 73 -15.08 -22.15 -2.42
CA ASN A 73 -14.94 -21.50 -3.73
C ASN A 73 -15.88 -22.05 -4.81
N TYR A 74 -16.33 -23.30 -4.67
CA TYR A 74 -17.21 -23.98 -5.64
C TYR A 74 -18.60 -24.30 -5.10
N LEU A 75 -18.91 -23.87 -3.88
CA LEU A 75 -20.23 -24.05 -3.29
C LEU A 75 -21.18 -22.95 -3.75
N ASP A 76 -22.43 -23.31 -4.04
CA ASP A 76 -23.49 -22.32 -4.17
C ASP A 76 -23.76 -21.64 -2.81
N CYS A 77 -24.32 -20.44 -2.84
CA CYS A 77 -24.71 -19.71 -1.64
C CYS A 77 -25.68 -20.48 -0.72
N TYR A 78 -26.49 -21.40 -1.25
CA TYR A 78 -27.40 -22.23 -0.46
C TYR A 78 -26.72 -23.51 0.09
N GLU A 79 -25.54 -23.86 -0.39
CA GLU A 79 -24.79 -25.05 0.02
C GLU A 79 -23.81 -24.78 1.16
N VAL A 80 -23.56 -23.49 1.48
CA VAL A 80 -22.70 -23.10 2.59
C VAL A 80 -23.39 -23.41 3.93
N PRO A 81 -22.79 -24.23 4.81
CA PRO A 81 -23.33 -24.48 6.14
C PRO A 81 -23.53 -23.20 6.93
N LEU A 82 -24.58 -23.14 7.76
CA LEU A 82 -24.95 -21.93 8.49
C LEU A 82 -23.78 -21.39 9.34
N GLU A 83 -23.00 -22.28 9.97
CA GLU A 83 -21.81 -21.92 10.74
C GLU A 83 -20.70 -21.22 9.93
N HIS A 84 -20.70 -21.36 8.61
CA HIS A 84 -19.68 -20.78 7.73
C HIS A 84 -20.15 -19.56 6.95
N THR A 85 -21.43 -19.21 7.03
CA THR A 85 -22.01 -18.06 6.31
C THR A 85 -21.29 -16.75 6.61
N ALA A 86 -20.96 -16.48 7.88
CA ALA A 86 -20.23 -15.28 8.28
C ALA A 86 -18.80 -15.24 7.72
N ARG A 87 -18.11 -16.39 7.69
CA ARG A 87 -16.76 -16.52 7.11
C ARG A 87 -16.79 -16.23 5.62
N VAL A 88 -17.72 -16.85 4.90
CA VAL A 88 -17.92 -16.66 3.46
C VAL A 88 -18.26 -15.21 3.13
N ALA A 89 -19.13 -14.57 3.92
CA ALA A 89 -19.46 -13.15 3.75
C ALA A 89 -18.25 -12.24 3.96
N LEU A 90 -17.37 -12.55 4.91
CA LEU A 90 -16.12 -11.80 5.10
C LEU A 90 -15.14 -12.01 3.94
N LEU A 91 -15.03 -13.24 3.43
CA LEU A 91 -14.22 -13.54 2.24
C LEU A 91 -14.73 -12.78 1.01
N ASP A 92 -16.05 -12.70 0.80
CA ASP A 92 -16.66 -11.86 -0.26
C ASP A 92 -16.27 -10.39 -0.13
N CYS A 93 -16.32 -9.87 1.10
CA CYS A 93 -15.96 -8.49 1.40
C CYS A 93 -14.47 -8.22 1.10
N LEU A 94 -13.59 -9.12 1.55
CA LEU A 94 -12.15 -9.04 1.30
C LEU A 94 -11.85 -9.11 -0.20
N HIS A 95 -12.41 -10.09 -0.91
CA HIS A 95 -12.24 -10.25 -2.35
C HIS A 95 -12.66 -8.98 -3.10
N LYS A 96 -13.81 -8.41 -2.75
CA LYS A 96 -14.31 -7.16 -3.37
C LYS A 96 -13.36 -5.99 -3.13
N LYS A 97 -12.88 -5.82 -1.88
CA LYS A 97 -11.92 -4.76 -1.52
C LYS A 97 -10.58 -4.91 -2.23
N ILE A 98 -10.05 -6.13 -2.29
CA ILE A 98 -8.83 -6.45 -3.05
C ILE A 98 -9.03 -6.11 -4.53
N SER A 99 -10.12 -6.59 -5.12
CA SER A 99 -10.42 -6.41 -6.54
C SER A 99 -10.66 -4.94 -6.92
N CYS A 100 -11.29 -4.15 -6.05
CA CYS A 100 -11.50 -2.72 -6.30
C CYS A 100 -10.28 -1.84 -5.98
N GLY A 101 -9.18 -2.41 -5.46
CA GLY A 101 -7.97 -1.66 -5.13
C GLY A 101 -8.06 -0.85 -3.84
N PHE A 102 -8.89 -1.26 -2.89
CA PHE A 102 -8.94 -0.64 -1.57
C PHE A 102 -7.58 -0.73 -0.85
N TYR A 103 -6.87 -1.84 -1.04
CA TYR A 103 -5.54 -2.06 -0.50
C TYR A 103 -4.49 -1.75 -1.58
N LEU A 104 -3.48 -0.96 -1.21
CA LEU A 104 -2.34 -0.67 -2.06
C LEU A 104 -1.16 -1.56 -1.68
N PRO A 105 -0.32 -1.98 -2.63
CA PRO A 105 0.91 -2.69 -2.30
C PRO A 105 1.85 -1.79 -1.50
N ASP A 106 2.52 -2.36 -0.51
CA ASP A 106 3.59 -1.68 0.21
C ASP A 106 4.70 -1.30 -0.79
N PRO A 107 5.17 -0.04 -0.84
CA PRO A 107 6.15 0.38 -1.83
C PRO A 107 7.52 -0.29 -1.64
N ASN A 108 7.87 -0.69 -0.41
CA ASN A 108 9.15 -1.31 -0.09
C ASN A 108 9.12 -2.83 -0.26
N ILE A 109 7.97 -3.45 -0.01
CA ILE A 109 7.87 -4.92 0.09
C ILE A 109 7.01 -5.52 -1.04
N GLY A 110 6.06 -4.77 -1.58
CA GLY A 110 5.15 -5.23 -2.61
C GLY A 110 4.29 -6.40 -2.17
N LEU A 111 4.29 -7.49 -2.96
CA LEU A 111 3.62 -8.75 -2.62
C LEU A 111 4.56 -9.82 -2.05
N GLY A 112 5.85 -9.52 -1.86
CA GLY A 112 6.87 -10.50 -1.49
C GLY A 112 6.46 -11.52 -0.41
N PRO A 113 5.88 -11.09 0.73
CA PRO A 113 5.47 -11.98 1.82
C PRO A 113 4.33 -12.95 1.50
N VAL A 114 3.61 -12.79 0.39
CA VAL A 114 2.46 -13.64 0.00
C VAL A 114 2.53 -14.06 -1.47
N ARG A 115 3.64 -13.78 -2.15
CA ARG A 115 3.78 -13.94 -3.60
C ARG A 115 3.55 -15.39 -4.02
N GLU A 116 4.14 -16.33 -3.29
CA GLU A 116 4.07 -17.76 -3.58
C GLU A 116 2.64 -18.29 -3.43
N GLU A 117 1.98 -17.99 -2.30
CA GLU A 117 0.63 -18.47 -2.02
C GLU A 117 -0.42 -17.82 -2.92
N ALA A 118 -0.25 -16.53 -3.22
CA ALA A 118 -1.05 -15.87 -4.25
C ALA A 118 -0.83 -16.52 -5.62
N GLY A 119 0.41 -16.91 -5.95
CA GLY A 119 0.76 -17.63 -7.16
C GLY A 119 0.05 -18.99 -7.26
N TYR A 120 0.06 -19.80 -6.19
CA TYR A 120 -0.68 -21.07 -6.16
C TYR A 120 -2.19 -20.87 -6.36
N TRP A 121 -2.76 -19.84 -5.75
CA TRP A 121 -4.18 -19.52 -5.90
C TRP A 121 -4.51 -19.13 -7.36
N LEU A 122 -3.71 -18.27 -7.98
CA LEU A 122 -3.85 -17.90 -9.39
C LEU A 122 -3.67 -19.10 -10.33
N ALA A 123 -2.70 -19.98 -10.05
CA ALA A 123 -2.47 -21.19 -10.83
C ALA A 123 -3.70 -22.11 -10.82
N ARG A 124 -4.37 -22.27 -9.66
CA ARG A 124 -5.63 -23.02 -9.58
C ARG A 124 -6.74 -22.36 -10.41
N GLN A 125 -6.89 -21.04 -10.33
CA GLN A 125 -7.89 -20.33 -11.14
C GLN A 125 -7.62 -20.45 -12.65
N SER A 126 -6.35 -20.48 -13.05
CA SER A 126 -5.94 -20.71 -14.43
C SER A 126 -6.31 -22.14 -14.88
N GLU A 127 -6.11 -23.13 -14.01
CA GLU A 127 -6.50 -24.51 -14.29
C GLU A 127 -8.02 -24.69 -14.36
N ASP A 128 -8.78 -24.10 -13.44
CA ASP A 128 -10.25 -24.08 -13.49
C ASP A 128 -10.74 -23.54 -14.84
N ARG A 129 -10.14 -22.44 -15.31
CA ARG A 129 -10.48 -21.82 -16.60
C ARG A 129 -10.24 -22.76 -17.78
N LYS A 130 -9.15 -23.56 -17.76
CA LYS A 130 -8.89 -24.57 -18.81
C LYS A 130 -9.93 -25.69 -18.80
N GLN A 131 -10.48 -25.99 -17.62
CA GLN A 131 -11.52 -27.00 -17.43
C GLN A 131 -12.94 -26.44 -17.65
N GLY A 132 -13.08 -25.16 -18.02
CA GLY A 132 -14.37 -24.49 -18.18
C GLY A 132 -15.11 -24.24 -16.85
N GLN A 133 -14.39 -24.33 -15.73
CA GLN A 133 -14.89 -24.04 -14.40
C GLN A 133 -14.47 -22.63 -13.97
N GLN A 134 -15.22 -22.06 -13.04
CA GLN A 134 -14.87 -20.79 -12.42
C GLN A 134 -15.32 -20.79 -10.96
N GLY A 135 -14.37 -20.58 -10.06
CA GLY A 135 -14.67 -20.37 -8.66
C GLY A 135 -15.32 -19.02 -8.36
N ARG A 136 -15.91 -18.91 -7.17
CA ARG A 136 -16.55 -17.70 -6.64
C ARG A 136 -15.61 -16.50 -6.60
N TRP A 137 -14.37 -16.71 -6.15
CA TRP A 137 -13.40 -15.62 -5.97
C TRP A 137 -12.26 -15.74 -6.99
N VAL A 138 -12.32 -14.89 -8.03
CA VAL A 138 -11.29 -14.81 -9.08
C VAL A 138 -10.50 -13.53 -8.93
N PHE A 139 -9.16 -13.61 -8.92
CA PHE A 139 -8.31 -12.42 -8.93
C PHE A 139 -7.83 -12.11 -10.35
N ASP A 140 -7.55 -10.83 -10.59
CA ASP A 140 -6.91 -10.39 -11.82
C ASP A 140 -5.41 -10.73 -11.76
N GLU A 141 -5.04 -11.79 -12.46
CA GLU A 141 -3.67 -12.29 -12.59
C GLU A 141 -2.72 -11.20 -13.08
N THR A 142 -3.12 -10.45 -14.12
CA THR A 142 -2.29 -9.38 -14.71
C THR A 142 -2.03 -8.27 -13.68
N ARG A 143 -3.07 -7.91 -12.91
CA ARG A 143 -2.95 -6.89 -11.87
C ARG A 143 -2.00 -7.31 -10.75
N LEU A 144 -2.02 -8.58 -10.33
CA LEU A 144 -1.12 -9.07 -9.28
C LEU A 144 0.31 -9.29 -9.80
N GLU A 145 0.48 -9.69 -11.06
CA GLU A 145 1.80 -9.86 -11.67
C GLU A 145 2.57 -8.56 -11.92
N THR A 146 1.86 -7.46 -12.17
CA THR A 146 2.48 -6.15 -12.38
C THR A 146 3.04 -5.53 -11.10
N ILE A 147 2.68 -6.06 -9.93
CA ILE A 147 3.18 -5.57 -8.65
C ILE A 147 4.56 -6.19 -8.39
N SER A 148 5.57 -5.32 -8.29
CA SER A 148 6.95 -5.72 -7.99
C SER A 148 7.06 -6.30 -6.58
N ASP A 149 7.82 -7.38 -6.42
CA ASP A 149 8.24 -7.94 -5.12
C ASP A 149 9.54 -7.29 -4.60
N VAL A 150 10.15 -6.43 -5.40
CA VAL A 150 11.42 -5.79 -5.10
C VAL A 150 11.18 -4.32 -4.77
N ALA A 151 11.69 -3.90 -3.61
CA ALA A 151 11.75 -2.49 -3.23
C ALA A 151 12.36 -1.68 -4.39
N PRO A 152 11.78 -0.52 -4.76
CA PRO A 152 12.44 0.38 -5.68
C PRO A 152 13.80 0.74 -5.09
N ARG A 153 14.87 0.50 -5.86
CA ARG A 153 16.21 0.93 -5.45
C ARG A 153 16.15 2.45 -5.23
N PRO A 154 16.66 2.97 -4.09
CA PRO A 154 16.66 4.40 -3.87
C PRO A 154 17.42 5.04 -5.03
N ILE A 155 16.71 5.86 -5.82
CA ILE A 155 17.37 6.72 -6.78
C ILE A 155 18.11 7.73 -5.93
N LEU A 156 19.40 7.49 -5.69
CA LEU A 156 20.31 8.50 -5.16
C LEU A 156 20.39 9.59 -6.23
N ILE A 157 19.44 10.54 -6.19
CA ILE A 157 19.56 11.78 -6.94
C ILE A 157 20.72 12.50 -6.28
N ALA A 158 21.92 12.35 -6.86
CA ALA A 158 23.07 13.16 -6.49
C ALA A 158 22.58 14.63 -6.51
N PRO A 159 22.74 15.39 -5.42
CA PRO A 159 22.29 16.77 -5.40
C PRO A 159 22.91 17.48 -6.59
N LYS A 160 22.07 17.88 -7.55
CA LYS A 160 22.52 18.61 -8.73
C LYS A 160 23.20 19.87 -8.20
N ALA A 161 24.52 19.92 -8.29
CA ALA A 161 25.30 21.06 -7.84
C ALA A 161 24.64 22.31 -8.43
N ARG A 162 24.08 23.17 -7.58
CA ARG A 162 23.47 24.43 -8.04
C ARG A 162 24.57 25.17 -8.81
N PRO A 163 24.38 25.51 -10.09
CA PRO A 163 25.32 26.39 -10.75
C PRO A 163 25.34 27.68 -9.93
N LYS A 164 26.51 28.03 -9.39
CA LYS A 164 26.75 29.29 -8.68
C LYS A 164 26.17 30.39 -9.56
N SER A 165 25.28 31.18 -8.99
CA SER A 165 24.68 32.35 -9.63
C SER A 165 25.79 33.18 -10.26
N SER A 166 25.91 33.11 -11.59
CA SER A 166 26.83 33.97 -12.30
C SER A 166 26.26 35.37 -12.23
N LEU A 167 27.09 36.27 -11.72
CA LEU A 167 27.01 37.74 -11.72
C LEU A 167 26.67 38.37 -13.10
N LEU A 168 26.35 37.56 -14.10
CA LEU A 168 25.97 37.95 -15.46
C LEU A 168 24.49 38.30 -15.58
N ARG A 169 23.64 37.94 -14.60
CA ARG A 169 22.23 38.37 -14.59
C ARG A 169 22.05 39.86 -14.24
N THR A 170 23.08 40.48 -13.67
CA THR A 170 23.11 41.92 -13.32
C THR A 170 23.56 42.82 -14.47
N LEU A 171 24.08 42.25 -15.57
CA LEU A 171 24.49 43.02 -16.76
C LEU A 171 23.35 43.23 -17.76
N PHE A 172 22.18 42.62 -17.53
CA PHE A 172 21.00 42.73 -18.38
C PHE A 172 19.78 43.26 -17.60
N GLU A 173 19.99 44.12 -16.61
CA GLU A 173 18.90 45.00 -16.15
C GLU A 173 18.80 46.23 -17.07
N PRO A 174 17.62 46.53 -17.62
CA PRO A 174 17.42 47.68 -18.48
C PRO A 174 17.50 48.99 -17.68
N ILE A 175 18.22 49.99 -18.20
CA ILE A 175 18.56 51.28 -17.57
C ILE A 175 17.35 52.26 -17.50
N TRP A 176 16.11 51.77 -17.50
CA TRP A 176 14.95 52.66 -17.43
C TRP A 176 14.54 52.94 -15.98
N LEU A 177 15.29 53.84 -15.34
CA LEU A 177 14.79 54.83 -14.38
C LEU A 177 15.95 55.76 -14.02
N HIS A 178 15.99 56.95 -14.62
CA HIS A 178 16.14 58.24 -13.94
C HIS A 178 15.91 59.38 -14.95
N SER A 179 14.69 59.94 -14.88
CA SER A 179 14.22 61.28 -15.24
C SER A 179 14.61 61.92 -16.57
#